data_AF-A0A2D2DDV5-F1
#
_entry.id   AF-A0A2D2DDV5-F1
#
_cell.length_a   1.000
_cell.length_b   1.000
_cell.length_c   1.000
_cell.angle_alpha   90.00
_cell.angle_beta   90.00
_cell.angle_gamma   90.00
#
_symmetry.space_group_name_H-M   'P 1'
#
loop_
_entity.id
_entity.type
_entity.pdbx_description
1 polymer ?
#
loop_
_entity_poly.entity_id
_entity_poly.type
_entity_poly.pdbx_seq_one_letter_code
_entity_poly.pdbx_strand_id
1 'polypeptide(L)'
;MSLRIIATGGTFDKHYDELTGKLGFAESHLPAVLARTRMTVPVELEQLPPLDSLDMQDADRARVLASCQAAPEQAIVIVHGTDTMPETAALLGGAALGKSIVLTGAMIPYEIANSDALFNLGCASAAAQILPPGVYVAMNGQIFTWDNVTKNRAAGVFQPL
;
A
#
# COMPACT_ATOMS: atom_id res chain seq x y z
N MET A 1 -19.71 6.05 2.46
CA MET A 1 -18.41 5.76 3.10
C MET A 1 -17.34 6.23 2.12
N SER A 2 -16.45 7.14 2.54
CA SER A 2 -15.30 7.56 1.72
C SER A 2 -14.08 6.71 2.06
N LEU A 3 -13.19 6.54 1.09
CA LEU A 3 -11.96 5.77 1.19
C LEU A 3 -10.76 6.73 1.06
N ARG A 4 -9.81 6.64 1.99
CA ARG A 4 -8.51 7.29 1.85
C ARG A 4 -7.54 6.33 1.18
N ILE A 5 -6.79 6.79 0.18
CA ILE A 5 -5.64 6.08 -0.38
C ILE A 5 -4.40 6.92 -0.10
N ILE A 6 -3.43 6.33 0.60
CA ILE A 6 -2.14 6.95 0.89
C ILE A 6 -1.09 6.24 0.04
N ALA A 7 -0.47 6.95 -0.89
CA ALA A 7 0.63 6.44 -1.69
C ALA A 7 1.97 6.78 -1.02
N THR A 8 2.84 5.77 -0.84
CA THR A 8 4.18 5.93 -0.27
C THR A 8 5.29 5.55 -1.26
N GLY A 9 4.93 5.31 -2.53
CA GLY A 9 5.82 4.82 -3.57
C GLY A 9 5.80 3.29 -3.65
N GLY A 10 6.97 2.66 -3.44
CA GLY A 10 7.15 1.23 -3.63
C GLY A 10 7.11 0.77 -5.08
N THR A 11 7.20 -0.55 -5.30
CA THR A 11 7.20 -1.14 -6.65
C THR A 11 6.01 -0.70 -7.50
N PHE A 12 4.85 -0.45 -6.88
CA PHE A 12 3.65 0.02 -7.57
C PHE A 12 3.92 1.23 -8.48
N ASP A 13 4.71 2.18 -7.98
CA ASP A 13 4.99 3.48 -8.63
C ASP A 13 6.37 3.54 -9.31
N LYS A 14 7.03 2.40 -9.50
CA LYS A 14 8.34 2.38 -10.18
C LYS A 14 8.19 2.54 -11.69
N HIS A 15 9.05 3.38 -12.25
CA HIS A 15 9.23 3.61 -13.68
C HIS A 15 10.54 2.98 -14.16
N TYR A 16 10.54 2.40 -15.35
CA TYR A 16 11.73 1.92 -16.03
C TYR A 16 12.41 3.05 -16.80
N ASP A 17 13.64 3.36 -16.40
CA ASP A 17 14.50 4.29 -17.12
C ASP A 17 15.24 3.55 -18.25
N GLU A 18 14.84 3.83 -19.50
CA GLU A 18 15.42 3.21 -20.70
C GLU A 18 16.89 3.57 -20.92
N LEU A 19 17.38 4.70 -20.38
CA LEU A 19 18.76 5.15 -20.54
C LEU A 19 19.71 4.42 -19.59
N THR A 20 19.25 4.17 -18.36
CA THR A 20 20.08 3.52 -17.32
C THR A 20 19.75 2.05 -17.10
N GLY A 21 18.62 1.57 -17.62
CA GLY A 21 18.10 0.22 -17.41
C GLY A 21 17.64 -0.04 -15.97
N LYS A 22 17.38 1.00 -15.19
CA LYS A 22 17.04 0.89 -13.76
C LYS A 22 15.60 1.28 -13.50
N LEU A 23 15.04 0.72 -12.44
CA LEU A 23 13.75 1.14 -11.92
C LEU A 23 13.94 2.28 -10.91
N GLY A 24 13.16 3.35 -11.04
CA GLY A 24 13.18 4.51 -10.16
C GLY A 24 11.78 5.10 -9.95
N PHE A 25 11.70 6.26 -9.30
CA PHE A 25 10.44 6.99 -9.13
C PHE A 25 10.40 8.21 -10.05
N ALA A 26 9.21 8.49 -10.58
CA ALA A 26 8.89 9.70 -11.33
C ALA A 26 7.52 10.22 -10.86
N GLU A 27 6.65 10.64 -11.78
CA GLU A 27 5.26 10.97 -11.46
C GLU A 27 4.50 9.71 -11.04
N SER A 28 3.74 9.77 -9.93
CA SER A 28 2.98 8.61 -9.46
C SER A 28 1.97 8.14 -10.51
N HIS A 29 1.81 6.83 -10.63
CA HIS A 29 0.78 6.26 -11.49
C HIS A 29 -0.61 6.32 -10.84
N LEU A 30 -0.70 6.54 -9.53
CA LEU A 30 -1.94 6.41 -8.76
C LEU A 30 -3.11 7.26 -9.29
N PRO A 31 -2.93 8.54 -9.66
CA PRO A 31 -4.03 9.33 -10.24
C PRO A 31 -4.66 8.66 -11.47
N ALA A 32 -3.84 8.18 -12.41
CA ALA A 32 -4.29 7.50 -13.62
C ALA A 32 -4.87 6.10 -13.31
N VAL A 33 -4.26 5.39 -12.36
CA VAL A 33 -4.74 4.10 -11.85
C VAL A 33 -6.15 4.24 -11.29
N LEU A 34 -6.40 5.22 -10.42
CA LEU A 34 -7.71 5.43 -9.80
C LEU A 34 -8.78 5.81 -10.81
N ALA A 35 -8.44 6.55 -11.86
CA ALA A 35 -9.37 6.78 -12.97
C ALA A 35 -9.75 5.46 -13.69
N ARG A 36 -8.81 4.50 -13.78
CA ARG A 36 -9.01 3.20 -14.43
C ARG A 36 -9.74 2.18 -13.55
N THR A 37 -9.63 2.25 -12.22
CA THR A 37 -10.29 1.29 -11.32
C THR A 37 -11.81 1.41 -11.35
N ARG A 38 -12.35 2.57 -11.80
CA ARG A 38 -13.80 2.85 -11.87
C ARG A 38 -14.50 2.67 -10.52
N MET A 39 -13.79 2.96 -9.43
CA MET A 39 -14.37 2.91 -8.09
C MET A 39 -15.52 3.92 -7.99
N THR A 40 -16.66 3.44 -7.49
CA THR A 40 -17.86 4.27 -7.32
C THR A 40 -17.97 4.87 -5.92
N VAL A 41 -17.11 4.44 -5.00
CA VAL A 41 -16.97 5.06 -3.68
C VAL A 41 -16.17 6.35 -3.82
N PRO A 42 -16.44 7.40 -3.03
CA PRO A 42 -15.58 8.58 -2.97
C PRO A 42 -14.19 8.19 -2.49
N VAL A 43 -13.16 8.56 -3.25
CA VAL A 43 -11.76 8.26 -2.96
C VAL A 43 -10.98 9.56 -2.83
N GLU A 44 -10.31 9.75 -1.70
CA GLU A 44 -9.34 10.81 -1.49
C GLU A 44 -7.92 10.22 -1.62
N LEU A 45 -7.12 10.76 -2.55
CA LEU A 45 -5.73 10.35 -2.74
C LEU A 45 -4.79 11.31 -2.04
N GLU A 46 -3.94 10.79 -1.17
CA GLU A 46 -2.81 11.49 -0.57
C GLU A 46 -1.50 10.86 -1.05
N GLN A 47 -0.59 11.69 -1.55
CA GLN A 47 0.73 11.24 -2.02
C GLN A 47 1.80 11.74 -1.06
N LEU A 48 2.43 10.81 -0.34
CA LEU A 48 3.64 11.09 0.42
C LEU A 48 4.87 11.01 -0.51
N PRO A 49 6.02 11.58 -0.11
CA PRO A 49 7.24 11.43 -0.89
C PRO A 49 7.51 9.95 -1.19
N PRO A 50 7.66 9.56 -2.47
CA PRO A 50 7.78 8.18 -2.86
C PRO A 50 9.13 7.62 -2.40
N LEU A 51 9.10 6.44 -1.79
CA LEU A 51 10.28 5.76 -1.29
C LEU A 51 10.28 4.28 -1.71
N ASP A 52 11.49 3.74 -1.90
CA ASP A 52 11.65 2.29 -1.85
C ASP A 52 11.48 1.86 -0.39
N SER A 53 10.71 0.80 -0.15
CA SER A 53 10.53 0.28 1.20
C SER A 53 11.84 -0.14 1.86
N LEU A 54 12.86 -0.49 1.09
CA LEU A 54 14.19 -0.79 1.63
C LEU A 54 14.93 0.45 2.16
N ASP A 55 14.57 1.64 1.68
CA ASP A 55 15.14 2.92 2.10
C ASP A 55 14.31 3.61 3.19
N MET A 56 13.11 3.09 3.50
CA MET A 56 12.21 3.67 4.50
C MET A 56 12.75 3.53 5.92
N GLN A 57 12.84 4.67 6.61
CA GLN A 57 13.26 4.75 8.00
C GLN A 57 12.08 5.02 8.93
N ASP A 58 12.32 4.99 10.24
CA ASP A 58 11.29 5.20 11.27
C ASP A 58 10.56 6.54 11.12
N ALA A 59 11.29 7.60 10.71
CA ALA A 59 10.70 8.91 10.46
C ALA A 59 9.70 8.88 9.28
N ASP A 60 9.93 8.04 8.28
CA ASP A 60 9.03 7.88 7.14
C ASP A 60 7.79 7.09 7.54
N ARG A 61 7.96 6.01 8.31
CA ARG A 61 6.83 5.25 8.87
C ARG A 61 5.98 6.09 9.83
N ALA A 62 6.61 6.95 10.62
CA ALA A 62 5.92 7.91 11.47
C ALA A 62 5.10 8.92 10.65
N ARG A 63 5.55 9.30 9.45
CA ARG A 63 4.78 10.14 8.53
C ARG A 63 3.54 9.42 7.99
N VAL A 64 3.67 8.14 7.66
CA VAL A 64 2.52 7.30 7.27
C VAL A 64 1.50 7.21 8.41
N LEU A 65 1.98 7.00 9.64
CA LEU A 65 1.12 6.98 10.83
C LEU A 65 0.41 8.33 11.04
N ALA A 66 1.13 9.44 10.94
CA ALA A 66 0.56 10.79 11.08
C ALA A 66 -0.51 11.07 10.01
N SER A 67 -0.28 10.64 8.77
CA SER A 67 -1.26 10.72 7.69
C SER A 67 -2.54 9.92 8.02
N CYS A 68 -2.39 8.68 8.51
CA CYS A 68 -3.52 7.86 8.95
C CYS A 68 -4.32 8.50 10.10
N GLN A 69 -3.64 9.17 11.03
CA GLN A 69 -4.26 9.89 12.14
C GLN A 69 -5.04 11.11 11.67
N ALA A 70 -4.49 11.86 10.71
CA ALA A 70 -5.09 13.08 10.17
C ALA A 70 -6.27 12.80 9.22
N ALA A 71 -6.31 11.63 8.59
CA ALA A 71 -7.37 11.23 7.67
C ALA A 71 -8.73 11.16 8.40
N PRO A 72 -9.77 11.90 7.95
CA PRO A 72 -11.12 11.78 8.52
C PRO A 72 -11.79 10.45 8.17
N GLU A 73 -11.34 9.76 7.13
CA GLU A 73 -11.91 8.49 6.67
C GLU A 73 -11.66 7.35 7.66
N GLN A 74 -12.62 6.42 7.75
CA GLN A 74 -12.52 5.23 8.60
C GLN A 74 -11.91 4.03 7.86
N ALA A 75 -11.97 4.04 6.53
CA ALA A 75 -11.33 3.06 5.66
C ALA A 75 -10.13 3.72 4.97
N ILE A 76 -8.95 3.13 5.14
CA ILE A 76 -7.69 3.61 4.58
C ILE A 76 -7.01 2.46 3.86
N VAL A 77 -6.54 2.72 2.64
CA VAL A 77 -5.61 1.85 1.91
C VAL A 77 -4.27 2.55 1.79
N ILE A 78 -3.19 1.84 2.09
CA ILE A 78 -1.83 2.34 1.95
C ILE A 78 -1.16 1.56 0.84
N VAL A 79 -0.79 2.24 -0.24
CA VAL A 79 0.04 1.67 -1.30
C VAL A 79 1.50 1.83 -0.91
N HIS A 80 2.16 0.71 -0.67
CA HIS A 80 3.47 0.63 -0.04
C HIS A 80 4.40 -0.34 -0.79
N GLY A 81 5.72 -0.13 -0.66
CA GLY A 81 6.72 -1.12 -1.12
C GLY A 81 6.66 -2.41 -0.30
N THR A 82 6.86 -3.56 -0.94
CA THR A 82 6.57 -4.84 -0.28
C THR A 82 7.63 -5.26 0.73
N ASP A 83 8.89 -4.85 0.57
CA ASP A 83 10.02 -5.39 1.34
C ASP A 83 9.98 -5.11 2.84
N THR A 84 9.48 -3.93 3.22
CA THR A 84 9.34 -3.54 4.63
C THR A 84 7.89 -3.18 5.03
N MET A 85 6.93 -3.71 4.26
CA MET A 85 5.51 -3.55 4.56
C MET A 85 5.11 -4.12 5.92
N PRO A 86 5.59 -5.30 6.36
CA PRO A 86 5.27 -5.84 7.69
C PRO A 86 5.69 -4.92 8.84
N GLU A 87 6.83 -4.24 8.74
CA GLU A 87 7.33 -3.32 9.76
C GLU A 87 6.42 -2.09 9.87
N THR A 88 5.99 -1.53 8.74
CA THR A 88 5.02 -0.43 8.73
C THR A 88 3.66 -0.89 9.26
N ALA A 89 3.21 -2.09 8.90
CA ALA A 89 1.96 -2.66 9.43
C ALA A 89 2.02 -2.81 10.95
N ALA A 90 3.14 -3.29 11.50
CA ALA A 90 3.33 -3.45 12.94
C ALA A 90 3.27 -2.12 13.70
N LEU A 91 3.92 -1.07 13.19
CA LEU A 91 3.84 0.27 13.77
C LEU A 91 2.38 0.78 13.81
N LEU A 92 1.66 0.67 12.70
CA LEU A 92 0.28 1.13 12.59
C LEU A 92 -0.66 0.30 13.46
N GLY A 93 -0.45 -1.01 13.53
CA GLY A 93 -1.23 -1.93 14.34
C GLY A 93 -1.15 -1.62 15.82
N GLY A 94 0.07 -1.36 16.32
CA GLY A 94 0.31 -0.95 17.70
C GLY A 94 -0.30 0.41 18.07
N ALA A 95 -0.52 1.29 17.10
CA ALA A 95 -1.13 2.60 17.34
C ALA A 95 -2.65 2.54 17.55
N ALA A 96 -3.32 1.45 17.16
CA ALA A 96 -4.72 1.16 17.44
C ALA A 96 -5.68 2.34 17.16
N LEU A 97 -5.60 2.92 15.96
CA LEU A 97 -6.31 4.17 15.59
C LEU A 97 -7.85 4.06 15.53
N GLY A 98 -8.43 2.89 15.75
CA GLY A 98 -9.88 2.67 15.62
C GLY A 98 -10.40 2.77 14.18
N LYS A 99 -9.49 2.67 13.19
CA LYS A 99 -9.78 2.71 11.74
C LYS A 99 -9.48 1.35 11.11
N SER A 100 -10.08 1.06 9.95
CA SER A 100 -9.72 -0.08 9.11
C SER A 100 -8.65 0.36 8.11
N ILE A 101 -7.43 -0.14 8.29
CA ILE A 101 -6.25 0.25 7.50
C ILE A 101 -5.71 -1.00 6.81
N VAL A 102 -5.61 -0.95 5.48
CA VAL A 102 -5.11 -2.06 4.68
C VAL A 102 -3.89 -1.63 3.88
N LEU A 103 -2.73 -2.22 4.17
CA LEU A 103 -1.53 -2.06 3.37
C LEU A 103 -1.59 -3.00 2.17
N THR A 104 -1.17 -2.50 1.02
CA THR A 104 -1.08 -3.25 -0.23
C THR A 104 0.10 -2.75 -1.04
N GLY A 105 0.51 -3.53 -2.03
CA GLY A 105 1.56 -3.16 -2.95
C GLY A 105 1.48 -3.96 -4.24
N ALA A 106 2.61 -4.03 -4.94
CA ALA A 106 2.77 -4.86 -6.12
C ALA A 106 4.14 -5.52 -6.08
N MET A 107 4.25 -6.72 -6.65
CA MET A 107 5.54 -7.37 -6.91
C MET A 107 6.10 -6.95 -8.27
N ILE A 108 5.24 -6.53 -9.20
CA ILE A 108 5.60 -6.06 -10.54
C ILE A 108 5.12 -4.61 -10.70
N PRO A 109 5.97 -3.67 -11.14
CA PRO A 109 5.56 -2.28 -11.36
C PRO A 109 4.31 -2.14 -12.22
N TYR A 110 3.45 -1.16 -11.90
CA TYR A 110 2.14 -1.03 -12.54
C TYR A 110 2.22 -0.87 -14.06
N GLU A 111 3.22 -0.15 -14.56
CA GLU A 111 3.42 0.08 -16.00
C GLU A 111 3.85 -1.18 -16.77
N ILE A 112 4.33 -2.21 -16.08
CA ILE A 112 4.80 -3.45 -16.69
C ILE A 112 3.62 -4.41 -16.90
N ALA A 113 3.58 -5.05 -18.07
CA ALA A 113 2.56 -6.03 -18.41
C ALA A 113 2.48 -7.16 -17.37
N ASN A 114 1.26 -7.63 -17.10
CA ASN A 114 0.94 -8.63 -16.08
C ASN A 114 1.25 -8.20 -14.64
N SER A 115 1.24 -6.90 -14.36
CA SER A 115 1.34 -6.40 -12.99
C SER A 115 0.16 -6.83 -12.10
N ASP A 116 0.48 -7.19 -10.86
CA ASP A 116 -0.48 -7.52 -9.80
C ASP A 116 -1.07 -6.28 -9.10
N ALA A 117 -0.60 -5.07 -9.47
CA ALA A 117 -0.96 -3.80 -8.83
C ALA A 117 -2.48 -3.53 -8.77
N LEU A 118 -3.19 -3.63 -9.91
CA LEU A 118 -4.62 -3.33 -9.96
C LEU A 118 -5.45 -4.34 -9.15
N PHE A 119 -5.07 -5.62 -9.22
CA PHE A 119 -5.74 -6.67 -8.47
C PHE A 119 -5.59 -6.44 -6.96
N ASN A 120 -4.36 -6.24 -6.49
CA ASN A 120 -4.08 -6.01 -5.08
C ASN A 120 -4.77 -4.73 -4.57
N LEU A 121 -4.74 -3.63 -5.35
CA LEU A 121 -5.42 -2.38 -4.98
C LEU A 121 -6.94 -2.57 -4.84
N GLY A 122 -7.57 -3.30 -5.78
CA GLY A 122 -9.00 -3.61 -5.72
C GLY A 122 -9.35 -4.46 -4.49
N CYS A 123 -8.57 -5.51 -4.23
CA CYS A 123 -8.73 -6.36 -3.04
C CYS A 123 -8.59 -5.55 -1.75
N ALA A 124 -7.54 -4.74 -1.62
CA ALA A 124 -7.28 -3.92 -0.44
C ALA A 124 -8.39 -2.90 -0.19
N SER A 125 -8.90 -2.29 -1.27
CA SER A 125 -9.97 -1.30 -1.20
C SER A 125 -11.30 -1.90 -0.76
N ALA A 126 -11.63 -3.11 -1.21
CA ALA A 126 -12.80 -3.84 -0.70
C ALA A 126 -12.59 -4.24 0.77
N ALA A 127 -11.41 -4.78 1.11
CA ALA A 127 -11.05 -5.20 2.46
C ALA A 127 -11.17 -4.04 3.47
N ALA A 128 -10.65 -2.85 3.14
CA ALA A 128 -10.71 -1.68 4.02
C ALA A 128 -12.14 -1.27 4.38
N GLN A 129 -13.13 -1.56 3.52
CA GLN A 129 -14.52 -1.21 3.75
C GLN A 129 -15.29 -2.25 4.57
N ILE A 130 -14.89 -3.53 4.52
CA ILE A 130 -15.65 -4.63 5.14
C ILE A 130 -15.02 -5.16 6.43
N LEU A 131 -13.71 -4.96 6.62
CA LEU A 131 -13.01 -5.40 7.81
C LEU A 131 -13.32 -4.49 9.00
N PRO A 132 -13.36 -5.04 10.22
CA PRO A 132 -13.48 -4.21 11.42
C PRO A 132 -12.23 -3.32 11.59
N PRO A 133 -12.30 -2.31 12.48
CA PRO A 133 -11.12 -1.53 12.84
C PRO A 133 -9.92 -2.42 13.20
N GLY A 134 -8.79 -2.13 12.57
CA GLY A 134 -7.60 -2.96 12.61
C GLY A 134 -6.64 -2.62 11.47
N VAL A 135 -5.46 -3.21 11.52
CA VAL A 135 -4.44 -3.06 10.46
C VAL A 135 -4.21 -4.41 9.80
N TYR A 136 -4.21 -4.40 8.47
CA TYR A 136 -4.13 -5.60 7.65
C TYR A 136 -3.15 -5.42 6.50
N VAL A 137 -2.60 -6.52 6.02
CA VAL A 137 -1.89 -6.59 4.73
C VAL A 137 -2.74 -7.40 3.77
N ALA A 138 -3.06 -6.82 2.60
CA ALA A 138 -3.80 -7.49 1.54
C ALA A 138 -2.91 -7.63 0.30
N MET A 139 -2.52 -8.86 -0.02
CA MET A 139 -1.64 -9.17 -1.15
C MET A 139 -2.05 -10.51 -1.76
N ASN A 140 -2.04 -10.61 -3.09
CA ASN A 140 -2.28 -11.86 -3.82
C ASN A 140 -3.58 -12.59 -3.43
N GLY A 141 -4.64 -11.83 -3.09
CA GLY A 141 -5.95 -12.37 -2.72
C GLY A 141 -6.03 -12.91 -1.29
N GLN A 142 -5.01 -12.69 -0.47
CA GLN A 142 -4.98 -13.05 0.94
C GLN A 142 -4.97 -11.80 1.81
N ILE A 143 -5.49 -11.93 3.03
CA ILE A 143 -5.54 -10.87 4.04
C ILE A 143 -4.87 -11.41 5.31
N PHE A 144 -3.91 -10.67 5.83
CA PHE A 144 -3.18 -10.99 7.05
C PHE A 144 -3.37 -9.87 8.09
N THR A 145 -3.37 -10.23 9.37
CA THR A 145 -3.31 -9.24 10.44
C THR A 145 -1.89 -8.72 10.59
N TRP A 146 -1.75 -7.45 11.00
CA TRP A 146 -0.46 -6.77 11.14
C TRP A 146 0.54 -7.51 12.06
N ASP A 147 0.05 -8.30 13.01
CA ASP A 147 0.81 -9.06 14.00
C ASP A 147 1.09 -10.50 13.56
N ASN A 148 0.61 -10.92 12.38
CA ASN A 148 0.79 -12.27 11.85
C ASN A 148 1.02 -12.25 10.32
N VAL A 149 2.07 -11.53 9.90
CA VAL A 149 2.44 -11.41 8.49
C VAL A 149 3.94 -11.23 8.31
N THR A 150 4.51 -11.90 7.31
CA THR A 150 5.89 -11.70 6.85
C THR A 150 6.00 -11.85 5.32
N LYS A 151 7.01 -11.20 4.72
CA LYS A 151 7.32 -11.34 3.29
C LYS A 151 8.29 -12.51 3.09
N ASN A 152 7.83 -13.54 2.40
CA ASN A 152 8.72 -14.57 1.86
C ASN A 152 9.39 -14.04 0.58
N ARG A 153 10.60 -13.50 0.73
CA ARG A 153 11.34 -12.89 -0.39
C ARG A 153 11.73 -13.90 -1.48
N ALA A 154 11.97 -15.16 -1.12
CA ALA A 154 12.33 -16.19 -2.08
C ALA A 154 11.15 -16.60 -2.98
N ALA A 155 9.95 -16.65 -2.41
CA ALA A 155 8.72 -16.98 -3.13
C ALA A 155 8.01 -15.75 -3.71
N GLY A 156 8.37 -14.54 -3.27
CA GLY A 156 7.74 -13.30 -3.73
C GLY A 156 6.30 -13.14 -3.23
N VAL A 157 5.94 -13.73 -2.08
CA VAL A 157 4.58 -13.71 -1.51
C VAL A 157 4.60 -13.38 -0.03
N PHE A 158 3.44 -13.03 0.51
CA PHE A 158 3.22 -12.87 1.95
C PHE A 158 2.68 -14.16 2.56
N GLN A 159 3.03 -14.41 3.82
CA GLN A 159 2.60 -15.59 4.57
C GLN A 159 2.45 -15.24 6.07
N PRO A 160 1.77 -16.08 6.86
CA PRO A 160 1.77 -15.95 8.32
C PRO A 160 3.19 -16.06 8.89
N LEU A 161 3.39 -15.53 10.11
CA LEU A 161 4.67 -15.64 10.84
C LEU A 161 5.02 -17.09 11.17
#